data_AF-A0A958AHR4-F1
#
_entry.id   AF-A0A958AHR4-F1
#
_cell.length_a   1.000
_cell.length_b   1.000
_cell.length_c   1.000
_cell.angle_alpha   90.00
_cell.angle_beta   90.00
_cell.angle_gamma   90.00
#
_symmetry.space_group_name_H-M   'P 1'
#
loop_
_entity.id
_entity.type
_entity.pdbx_description
1 polymer ?
#
loop_
_entity_poly.entity_id
_entity_poly.type
_entity_poly.pdbx_seq_one_letter_code
_entity_poly.pdbx_strand_id
1 'polypeptide(L)' 'LAQALAAQNIFATHGNFYAVAISERLGVEQSGGVLRLGLTHYNTVEEIDLCLRVLERVRVGNSVV' A
#
# COMPACT_ATOMS: atom_id res chain seq x y z
N LEU A 1 -5.97 -0.53 3.93
CA LEU A 1 -4.59 -1.03 3.65
C LEU A 1 -3.49 -0.22 4.35
N ALA A 2 -3.36 1.09 4.09
CA ALA A 2 -2.31 1.92 4.69
C ALA A 2 -2.28 1.88 6.23
N GLN A 3 -3.45 1.93 6.88
CA GLN A 3 -3.56 1.80 8.34
C GLN A 3 -3.04 0.45 8.86
N ALA A 4 -3.28 -0.64 8.13
CA ALA A 4 -2.83 -1.98 8.52
C ALA A 4 -1.30 -2.12 8.41
N LEU A 5 -0.68 -1.46 7.41
CA LEU A 5 0.77 -1.36 7.29
C LEU A 5 1.37 -0.50 8.42
N ALA A 6 0.74 0.64 8.73
CA ALA A 6 1.18 1.53 9.81
C ALA A 6 1.18 0.81 11.17
N ALA A 7 0.21 -0.06 11.44
CA ALA A 7 0.18 -0.89 12.64
C ALA A 7 1.36 -1.88 12.76
N GLN A 8 2.08 -2.13 11.67
CA GLN A 8 3.29 -2.96 11.61
C GLN A 8 4.56 -2.12 11.44
N ASN A 9 4.50 -0.82 11.72
CA ASN A 9 5.59 0.15 11.51
C ASN A 9 6.05 0.29 10.05
N ILE A 10 5.18 0.01 9.09
CA ILE A 10 5.43 0.20 7.66
C ILE A 10 4.66 1.43 7.19
N PHE A 11 5.39 2.49 6.84
CA PHE A 11 4.80 3.76 6.43
C PHE A 11 4.70 3.84 4.90
N ALA A 12 3.48 4.03 4.41
CA ALA A 12 3.18 4.16 2.99
C ALA A 12 2.27 5.37 2.76
N THR A 13 2.39 5.98 1.58
CA THR A 13 1.46 7.04 1.16
C THR A 13 0.25 6.41 0.47
N HIS A 14 -0.94 6.97 0.64
CA HIS A 14 -2.16 6.54 -0.03
C HIS A 14 -2.87 7.74 -0.67
N GLY A 15 -3.60 7.51 -1.76
CA GLY A 15 -4.44 8.51 -2.44
C GLY A 15 -4.16 8.61 -3.94
N ASN A 16 -4.45 9.78 -4.51
CA ASN A 16 -4.34 10.03 -5.95
C ASN A 16 -3.08 10.80 -6.36
N PHE A 17 -2.24 11.25 -5.41
CA PHE A 17 -0.96 11.91 -5.68
C PHE A 17 -1.06 13.13 -6.62
N TYR A 18 -2.14 13.90 -6.53
CA TYR A 18 -2.47 14.99 -7.47
C TYR A 18 -2.72 14.54 -8.92
N ALA A 19 -2.88 13.23 -9.15
CA ALA A 19 -3.11 12.61 -10.45
C ALA A 19 -4.54 12.05 -10.59
N VAL A 20 -5.55 12.85 -10.24
CA VAL A 20 -6.98 12.46 -10.22
C VAL A 20 -7.45 11.89 -11.56
N ALA A 21 -7.12 12.55 -12.68
CA ALA A 21 -7.54 12.10 -14.00
C ALA A 21 -6.92 10.74 -14.41
N ILE A 22 -5.83 10.32 -13.77
CA ILE A 22 -5.22 9.00 -13.98
C ILE A 22 -5.90 7.97 -13.10
N SER A 23 -6.13 8.27 -11.82
CA SER A 23 -6.82 7.36 -10.90
C SER A 23 -8.28 7.10 -11.31
N GLU A 24 -8.96 8.09 -11.89
CA GLU A 24 -10.29 7.92 -12.50
C GLU A 24 -10.25 6.97 -13.70
N ARG A 25 -9.31 7.18 -14.64
CA ARG A 25 -9.17 6.33 -15.83
C ARG A 25 -8.78 4.90 -15.49
N LEU A 26 -8.04 4.69 -14.41
CA LEU A 26 -7.68 3.38 -13.89
C LEU A 26 -8.79 2.76 -13.03
N GLY A 27 -9.88 3.49 -12.74
CA GLY A 27 -11.02 3.01 -11.96
C GLY A 27 -10.75 2.85 -10.45
N VAL A 28 -9.66 3.43 -9.94
CA VAL A 28 -9.22 3.27 -8.54
C VAL A 28 -9.57 4.46 -7.66
N GLU A 29 -10.04 5.57 -8.23
CA GLU A 29 -10.39 6.78 -7.46
C GLU A 29 -11.49 6.49 -6.42
N GLN A 30 -12.53 5.74 -6.80
CA GLN A 30 -13.63 5.39 -5.91
C GLN A 30 -13.19 4.46 -4.76
N SER A 31 -12.11 3.69 -4.93
CA SER A 31 -11.53 2.85 -3.88
C SER A 31 -10.57 3.60 -2.94
N GLY A 32 -10.43 4.92 -3.08
CA GLY A 32 -9.50 5.73 -2.30
C GLY A 32 -8.11 5.87 -2.93
N GLY A 33 -7.98 5.59 -4.24
CA GLY A 33 -6.76 5.75 -5.01
C GLY A 33 -5.79 4.57 -4.88
N VAL A 34 -4.49 4.88 -4.86
CA VAL A 34 -3.41 3.89 -4.90
C VAL A 34 -2.55 4.00 -3.64
N LEU A 35 -1.99 2.86 -3.20
CA LEU A 35 -0.96 2.82 -2.17
C LEU A 35 0.44 2.89 -2.84
N ARG A 36 1.32 3.76 -2.35
CA ARG A 36 2.71 3.88 -2.81
C ARG A 36 3.69 3.63 -1.68
N LEU A 37 4.61 2.69 -1.90
CA LEU A 37 5.78 2.45 -1.08
C LEU A 37 6.98 3.17 -1.72
N GLY A 38 7.69 3.99 -0.93
CA GLY A 38 8.89 4.69 -1.38
C GLY A 38 10.13 3.98 -0.84
N LEU A 39 10.71 3.09 -1.64
CA LEU A 39 11.96 2.41 -1.29
C LEU A 39 13.16 3.31 -1.61
N THR A 40 14.17 3.27 -0.76
CA THR A 40 15.42 4.03 -0.90
C THR A 40 16.63 3.11 -0.75
N HIS A 41 17.83 3.65 -1.00
CA HIS A 41 19.09 2.90 -0.94
C HIS A 41 19.50 2.43 0.46
N TYR A 42 18.81 2.91 1.50
CA TYR A 42 19.04 2.49 2.88
C TYR A 42 18.02 1.45 3.37
N ASN A 43 17.06 1.04 2.52
CA ASN A 43 16.22 -0.09 2.85
C ASN A 43 16.98 -1.41 2.72
N THR A 44 16.66 -2.37 3.59
CA THR A 44 17.23 -3.71 3.53
C THR A 44 16.27 -4.71 2.89
N VAL A 45 16.80 -5.86 2.46
CA VAL A 45 15.97 -6.95 1.90
C VAL A 45 15.00 -7.48 2.95
N GLU A 46 15.43 -7.55 4.21
CA GLU A 46 14.62 -8.02 5.33
C GLU A 46 13.42 -7.10 5.61
N GLU A 47 13.60 -5.78 5.46
CA GLU A 47 12.51 -4.81 5.57
C GLU A 47 11.48 -4.99 4.44
N ILE A 48 11.96 -5.24 3.22
CA ILE A 48 11.10 -5.51 2.05
C ILE A 48 10.33 -6.82 2.27
N ASP A 49 11.00 -7.88 2.73
CA ASP A 49 10.37 -9.16 3.01
C ASP A 49 9.32 -9.05 4.12
N LEU A 50 9.58 -8.26 5.16
CA LEU A 50 8.60 -7.96 6.20
C LEU A 50 7.38 -7.24 5.59
N CYS A 51 7.61 -6.25 4.74
CA CYS A 51 6.54 -5.52 4.06
C CYS A 51 5.64 -6.46 3.23
N LEU A 52 6.25 -7.33 2.42
CA LEU A 52 5.53 -8.32 1.61
C LEU A 52 4.72 -9.29 2.46
N ARG A 53 5.30 -9.84 3.55
CA ARG A 53 4.58 -10.72 4.48
C ARG A 53 3.36 -10.04 5.10
N VAL A 54 3.47 -8.76 5.46
CA VAL A 54 2.33 -8.01 6.00
C VAL A 54 1.26 -7.79 4.92
N LEU A 55 1.65 -7.44 3.70
CA LEU A 55 0.72 -7.30 2.57
C LEU A 55 -0.06 -8.58 2.28
N GLU A 56 0.61 -9.73 2.30
CA GLU A 56 -0.02 -11.04 2.13
C GLU A 56 -1.04 -11.33 3.22
N ARG A 57 -0.70 -11.06 4.49
CA ARG A 57 -1.64 -11.21 5.62
C ARG A 57 -2.89 -10.34 5.45
N VAL A 58 -2.71 -9.09 5.06
CA VAL A 58 -3.84 -8.16 4.84
C VAL A 58 -4.69 -8.62 3.66
N ARG A 59 -4.09 -9.15 2.59
CA ARG A 59 -4.82 -9.70 1.44
C ARG A 59 -5.70 -10.90 1.82
N VAL A 60 -5.15 -11.84 2.60
CA VAL A 60 -5.86 -13.04 3.04
C VAL A 60 -7.00 -12.69 4.00
N GLY A 61 -6.77 -11.74 4.92
CA GLY A 61 -7.81 -11.24 5.83
C GLY A 61 -9.00 -10.56 5.14
N ASN A 62 -8.82 -10.10 3.89
CA ASN A 62 -9.86 -9.43 3.10
C ASN A 62 -10.61 -10.37 2.13
N SER A 63 -10.27 -11.67 2.11
CA SER A 63 -10.94 -12.70 1.30
C SER A 63 -12.00 -13.51 2.08
N VAL A 64 -12.24 -13.17 3.35
CA VAL A 64 -13.25 -13.82 4.21
C VAL A 64 -14.22 -12.75 4.73
N VAL A 65 -14.90 -12.06 3.83
CA VAL A 65 -16.19 -11.38 4.04
C VAL A 65 -16.85 -11.11 2.70
#